data_AF-A0A9Q4IGU1-F1
#
_entry.id   AF-A0A9Q4IGU1-F1
#
_cell.length_a   1.000
_cell.length_b   1.000
_cell.length_c   1.000
_cell.angle_alpha   90.00
_cell.angle_beta   90.00
_cell.angle_gamma   90.00
#
_symmetry.space_group_name_H-M   'P 1'
#
loop_
_entity.id
_entity.type
_entity.pdbx_description
1 polymer ?
#
loop_
_entity_poly.entity_id
_entity_poly.type
_entity_poly.pdbx_seq_one_letter_code
_entity_poly.pdbx_strand_id
1 'polypeptide(L)'
;MTITQPTNLGSAGAALWCAMTEEFDFTGEPGKIAILERACRVSDQIHRLEEATATEPMTAKGSMGQLVIHPFIQEIRQQTSTLNALIKSLGLPETEEEKLSKAEQRSQHARNAARARWEDAR
;
A
#
# COMPACT_ATOMS: atom_id res chain seq x y z
N MET A 1 22.43 16.41 0.04
CA MET A 1 21.25 17.29 0.12
C MET A 1 20.31 16.63 1.11
N THR A 2 19.89 17.32 2.17
CA THR A 2 18.94 16.79 3.14
C THR A 2 17.55 16.77 2.52
N ILE A 3 16.87 15.62 2.55
CA ILE A 3 15.48 15.52 2.10
C ILE A 3 14.58 16.24 3.11
N THR A 4 13.63 17.04 2.62
CA THR A 4 12.72 17.83 3.46
C THR A 4 11.29 17.40 3.22
N GLN A 5 10.49 17.35 4.28
CA GLN A 5 9.07 17.02 4.18
C GLN A 5 8.34 17.98 3.22
N PRO A 6 7.50 17.46 2.31
CA PRO A 6 6.65 18.29 1.46
C PRO A 6 5.70 19.17 2.26
N THR A 7 5.43 20.37 1.74
CA THR A 7 4.47 21.28 2.36
C THR A 7 3.03 20.80 2.15
N ASN A 8 2.14 21.22 3.06
CA ASN A 8 0.70 20.96 3.00
C ASN A 8 0.33 19.47 2.99
N LEU A 9 1.07 18.64 3.72
CA LEU A 9 0.62 17.29 4.07
C LEU A 9 -0.33 17.35 5.27
N GLY A 10 -1.34 16.49 5.26
CA GLY A 10 -2.17 16.20 6.42
C GLY A 10 -1.47 15.26 7.40
N SER A 11 -2.19 14.86 8.43
CA SER A 11 -1.68 14.00 9.51
C SER A 11 -1.17 12.66 8.98
N ALA A 12 -1.96 11.96 8.16
CA ALA A 12 -1.65 10.64 7.66
C ALA A 12 -0.46 10.65 6.67
N GLY A 13 -0.40 11.66 5.80
CA GLY A 13 0.69 11.85 4.86
C GLY A 13 1.99 12.25 5.55
N ALA A 14 1.94 13.14 6.55
CA ALA A 14 3.09 13.54 7.34
C ALA A 14 3.66 12.37 8.16
N ALA A 15 2.78 11.56 8.78
CA ALA A 15 3.18 10.38 9.52
C ALA A 15 3.88 9.35 8.61
N LEU A 16 3.33 9.09 7.42
CA LEU A 16 3.95 8.21 6.43
C LEU A 16 5.31 8.73 5.98
N TRP A 17 5.43 10.04 5.71
CA TRP A 17 6.70 10.66 5.36
C TRP A 17 7.75 10.41 6.44
N CYS A 18 7.43 10.77 7.68
CA CYS A 18 8.30 10.62 8.84
C CYS A 18 8.80 9.18 8.96
N ALA A 19 7.88 8.21 9.03
CA ALA A 19 8.21 6.79 9.17
C ALA A 19 9.11 6.27 8.04
N MET A 20 8.81 6.65 6.79
CA MET A 20 9.61 6.20 5.64
C MET A 20 11.00 6.80 5.64
N THR A 21 11.13 8.10 5.94
CA THR A 21 12.44 8.79 5.95
C THR A 21 13.27 8.53 7.19
N GLU A 22 12.66 8.01 8.27
CA GLU A 22 13.36 7.54 9.46
C GLU A 22 13.98 6.16 9.22
N GLU A 23 13.26 5.26 8.53
CA GLU A 23 13.70 3.89 8.27
C GLU A 23 14.63 3.77 7.05
N PHE A 24 14.37 4.55 5.99
CA PHE A 24 15.05 4.40 4.70
C PHE A 24 15.77 5.68 4.27
N ASP A 25 16.98 5.53 3.71
CA ASP A 25 17.72 6.63 3.10
C ASP A 25 17.30 6.83 1.64
N PHE A 26 16.69 7.98 1.35
CA PHE A 26 16.31 8.40 -0.01
C PHE A 26 17.31 9.41 -0.61
N THR A 27 18.45 9.64 0.04
CA THR A 27 19.46 10.61 -0.42
C THR A 27 19.99 10.22 -1.80
N GLY A 28 19.89 11.14 -2.75
CA GLY A 28 20.33 10.89 -4.13
C GLY A 28 19.31 10.12 -4.99
N GLU A 29 18.10 9.86 -4.47
CA GLU A 29 17.04 9.15 -5.19
C GLU A 29 15.81 10.04 -5.48
N PRO A 30 15.95 11.12 -6.28
CA PRO A 30 14.88 12.10 -6.49
C PRO A 30 13.59 11.50 -7.07
N GLY A 31 13.70 10.44 -7.87
CA GLY A 31 12.53 9.71 -8.38
C GLY A 31 11.72 9.03 -7.27
N LYS A 32 12.39 8.40 -6.30
CA LYS A 32 11.71 7.78 -5.15
C LYS A 32 11.14 8.81 -4.20
N ILE A 33 11.81 9.94 -4.02
CA ILE A 33 11.27 11.07 -3.25
C ILE A 33 9.95 11.56 -3.86
N ALA A 34 9.87 11.72 -5.18
CA ALA A 34 8.65 12.14 -5.85
C ALA A 34 7.50 11.13 -5.71
N ILE A 35 7.82 9.83 -5.75
CA ILE A 35 6.86 8.74 -5.50
C ILE A 35 6.38 8.76 -4.06
N LEU A 36 7.29 8.92 -3.10
CA LEU A 36 6.96 8.98 -1.67
C LEU A 36 6.06 10.18 -1.37
N GLU A 37 6.38 11.37 -1.89
CA GLU A 37 5.51 12.53 -1.75
C GLU A 37 4.09 12.23 -2.28
N ARG A 38 3.98 11.60 -3.46
CA ARG A 38 2.67 11.23 -4.01
C ARG A 38 1.95 10.23 -3.11
N ALA A 39 2.66 9.26 -2.53
CA ALA A 39 2.10 8.30 -1.59
C ALA A 39 1.56 8.99 -0.33
N CYS A 40 2.30 9.96 0.23
CA CYS A 40 1.85 10.76 1.37
C CYS A 40 0.54 11.50 1.08
N ARG A 41 0.42 12.13 -0.10
CA ARG A 41 -0.81 12.83 -0.49
C ARG A 41 -2.00 11.88 -0.70
N VAL A 42 -1.74 10.67 -1.21
CA VAL A 42 -2.79 9.63 -1.32
C VAL A 42 -3.20 9.14 0.06
N SER A 43 -2.27 8.98 1.00
CA SER A 43 -2.55 8.63 2.40
C SER A 43 -3.49 9.66 3.05
N ASP A 44 -3.22 10.96 2.87
CA ASP A 44 -4.11 12.03 3.34
C ASP A 44 -5.51 11.95 2.73
N GLN A 45 -5.61 11.61 1.44
CA GLN A 45 -6.89 11.48 0.75
C GLN A 45 -7.69 10.27 1.26
N ILE A 46 -7.03 9.13 1.52
CA ILE A 46 -7.67 7.96 2.13
C ILE A 46 -8.20 8.33 3.51
N HIS A 47 -7.38 8.96 4.34
CA HIS A 47 -7.79 9.37 5.68
C HIS A 47 -9.02 10.30 5.65
N ARG A 48 -9.02 11.30 4.77
CA ARG A 48 -10.18 12.20 4.59
C ARG A 48 -11.44 11.45 4.15
N LEU A 49 -11.31 10.47 3.25
CA LEU A 49 -12.44 9.67 2.79
C LEU A 49 -12.99 8.78 3.91
N GLU A 50 -12.10 8.16 4.69
CA GLU A 50 -12.48 7.32 5.83
C GLU A 50 -13.20 8.14 6.91
N GLU A 51 -12.68 9.33 7.26
CA GLU A 51 -13.35 10.26 8.17
C GLU A 51 -14.74 10.67 7.65
N ALA A 52 -14.84 11.02 6.37
CA ALA A 52 -16.13 11.39 5.77
C ALA A 52 -17.12 10.22 5.75
N THR A 53 -16.65 8.98 5.59
CA THR A 53 -17.51 7.79 5.59
C THR A 53 -17.96 7.33 6.97
N ALA A 54 -17.28 7.75 8.04
CA ALA A 54 -17.51 7.20 9.38
C ALA A 54 -18.97 7.34 9.86
N THR A 55 -19.69 8.34 9.34
CA THR A 55 -21.08 8.63 9.68
C THR A 55 -22.08 8.33 8.56
N GLU A 56 -21.62 7.85 7.39
CA GLU A 56 -22.46 7.62 6.23
C GLU A 56 -22.99 6.18 6.15
N PRO A 57 -24.21 5.94 5.64
CA PRO A 57 -24.69 4.59 5.36
C PRO A 57 -23.83 3.89 4.29
N MET A 58 -23.71 2.57 4.40
CA MET A 58 -22.99 1.73 3.41
C MET A 58 -23.65 1.71 2.02
N THR A 59 -24.84 2.32 1.90
CA THR A 59 -25.62 2.38 0.67
C THR A 59 -26.07 3.80 0.37
N ALA A 60 -26.11 4.16 -0.91
CA ALA A 60 -26.62 5.45 -1.39
C ALA A 60 -27.77 5.24 -2.38
N LYS A 61 -28.55 6.31 -2.63
CA LYS A 61 -29.56 6.32 -3.68
C LYS A 61 -28.88 6.53 -5.03
N GLY A 62 -29.01 5.55 -5.91
CA GLY A 62 -28.54 5.61 -7.30
C GLY A 62 -29.36 6.58 -8.15
N SER A 63 -28.86 6.88 -9.35
CA SER A 63 -29.48 7.86 -10.26
C SER A 63 -30.91 7.52 -10.70
N MET A 64 -31.28 6.23 -10.73
CA MET A 64 -32.64 5.76 -11.04
C MET A 64 -33.45 5.45 -9.76
N GLY A 65 -32.96 5.87 -8.59
CA GLY A 65 -33.62 5.68 -7.31
C GLY A 65 -33.37 4.32 -6.63
N GLN A 66 -32.60 3.43 -7.26
CA GLN A 66 -32.22 2.14 -6.69
C GLN A 66 -31.20 2.28 -5.55
N LEU A 67 -31.23 1.37 -4.57
CA LEU A 67 -30.24 1.31 -3.51
C LEU A 67 -28.94 0.70 -4.05
N VAL A 68 -27.84 1.44 -3.99
CA VAL A 68 -26.51 1.00 -4.47
C VAL A 68 -25.49 1.07 -3.34
N ILE A 69 -24.36 0.38 -3.50
CA ILE A 69 -23.19 0.54 -2.60
C ILE A 69 -22.74 2.00 -2.62
N HIS A 70 -22.43 2.55 -1.44
CA HIS A 70 -21.99 3.94 -1.32
C HIS A 70 -20.70 4.18 -2.14
N PRO A 71 -20.63 5.23 -2.99
CA PRO A 71 -19.48 5.49 -3.87
C PRO A 71 -18.13 5.58 -3.15
N PHE A 72 -18.12 6.09 -1.91
CA PHE A 72 -16.92 6.14 -1.08
C PHE A 72 -16.23 4.79 -0.89
N ILE A 73 -16.99 3.68 -0.83
CA ILE A 73 -16.41 2.34 -0.67
C ILE A 73 -15.52 2.00 -1.88
N GLN A 74 -15.98 2.34 -3.09
CA GLN A 74 -15.20 2.11 -4.30
C GLN A 74 -14.00 3.05 -4.38
N GLU A 75 -14.17 4.32 -4.00
CA GLU A 75 -13.10 5.32 -4.01
C GLU A 75 -11.99 4.97 -3.02
N ILE A 76 -12.31 4.62 -1.76
CA ILE A 76 -11.33 4.19 -0.77
C ILE A 76 -10.53 3.00 -1.31
N ARG A 77 -11.21 1.97 -1.85
CA ARG A 77 -10.53 0.81 -2.45
C ARG A 77 -9.56 1.21 -3.57
N GLN A 78 -9.95 2.16 -4.42
CA GLN A 78 -9.11 2.64 -5.52
C GLN A 78 -7.90 3.42 -5.01
N GLN A 79 -8.08 4.29 -4.01
CA GLN A 79 -7.00 5.04 -3.39
C GLN A 79 -6.03 4.12 -2.64
N THR A 80 -6.53 3.14 -1.88
CA THR A 80 -5.68 2.11 -1.24
C THR A 80 -4.89 1.30 -2.26
N SER A 81 -5.50 0.92 -3.38
CA SER A 81 -4.79 0.21 -4.46
C SER A 81 -3.68 1.07 -5.07
N THR A 82 -3.95 2.37 -5.23
CA THR A 82 -2.98 3.35 -5.74
C THR A 82 -1.82 3.54 -4.76
N LEU A 83 -2.11 3.68 -3.45
CA LEU A 83 -1.09 3.76 -2.40
C LEU A 83 -0.19 2.52 -2.42
N ASN A 84 -0.78 1.33 -2.47
CA ASN A 84 -0.03 0.07 -2.53
C ASN A 84 0.88 0.00 -3.75
N ALA A 85 0.43 0.48 -4.92
CA ALA A 85 1.26 0.53 -6.11
C ALA A 85 2.43 1.51 -5.97
N LEU A 86 2.20 2.69 -5.40
CA LEU A 86 3.23 3.69 -5.14
C LEU A 86 4.28 3.17 -4.15
N ILE A 87 3.86 2.60 -3.03
CA ILE A 87 4.78 2.02 -2.03
C ILE A 87 5.62 0.90 -2.65
N LYS A 88 5.02 0.00 -3.44
CA LYS A 88 5.78 -1.04 -4.15
C LYS A 88 6.80 -0.46 -5.14
N SER A 89 6.45 0.62 -5.83
CA SER A 89 7.33 1.26 -6.81
C SER A 89 8.56 1.93 -6.20
N LEU A 90 8.58 2.16 -4.88
CA LEU A 90 9.79 2.60 -4.18
C LEU A 90 10.88 1.51 -4.19
N GLY A 91 10.53 0.23 -4.34
CA GLY A 91 11.53 -0.85 -4.36
C GLY A 91 12.40 -0.86 -3.10
N LEU A 92 11.77 -0.65 -1.94
CA LEU A 92 12.46 -0.59 -0.65
C LEU A 92 13.12 -1.96 -0.35
N PRO A 93 14.28 -1.95 0.33
CA PRO A 93 14.95 -3.19 0.70
C PRO A 93 14.08 -4.02 1.64
N GLU A 94 14.05 -5.33 1.42
CA GLU A 94 13.38 -6.28 2.31
C GLU A 94 14.16 -6.41 3.62
N THR A 95 13.45 -6.57 4.73
CA THR A 95 14.08 -6.89 6.01
C THR A 95 14.70 -8.30 5.97
N GLU A 96 15.65 -8.59 6.85
CA GLU A 96 16.23 -9.94 6.94
C GLU A 96 15.17 -10.99 7.28
N GLU A 97 14.19 -10.64 8.11
CA GLU A 97 13.05 -11.49 8.45
C GLU A 97 12.18 -11.81 7.22
N GLU A 98 11.89 -10.81 6.38
CA GLU A 98 11.16 -11.00 5.13
C GLU A 98 11.91 -11.90 4.14
N LYS A 99 13.24 -11.72 4.04
CA LYS A 99 14.09 -12.55 3.18
C LYS A 99 14.08 -14.01 3.65
N LEU A 100 14.20 -14.25 4.95
CA LEU A 100 14.15 -15.59 5.55
C LEU A 100 12.81 -16.26 5.30
N SER A 101 11.70 -15.57 5.59
CA SER A 101 10.34 -16.08 5.35
C SER A 101 10.11 -16.46 3.89
N LYS A 102 10.52 -15.62 2.92
CA LYS A 102 10.43 -15.95 1.49
C LYS A 102 11.30 -17.14 1.10
N ALA A 103 12.49 -17.29 1.68
CA ALA A 103 13.34 -18.45 1.44
C ALA A 103 12.69 -19.75 1.94
N GLU A 104 12.09 -19.73 3.12
CA GLU A 104 11.35 -20.86 3.70
C GLU A 104 10.15 -21.25 2.83
N GLN A 105 9.34 -20.28 2.40
CA GLN A 105 8.20 -20.50 1.53
C GLN A 105 8.64 -21.15 0.20
N ARG A 106 9.68 -20.63 -0.45
CA ARG A 106 10.23 -21.23 -1.69
C ARG A 106 10.70 -22.67 -1.45
N SER A 107 11.38 -22.91 -0.34
CA SER A 107 11.86 -24.24 0.04
C SER A 107 10.69 -25.21 0.28
N GLN A 108 9.61 -24.76 0.93
CA GLN A 108 8.40 -25.55 1.14
C GLN A 108 7.69 -25.89 -0.18
N HIS A 109 7.57 -24.92 -1.09
CA HIS A 109 6.99 -25.16 -2.42
C HIS A 109 7.82 -26.17 -3.23
N ALA A 110 9.16 -26.06 -3.20
CA ALA A 110 10.04 -27.02 -3.87
C ALA A 110 9.90 -28.44 -3.30
N ARG A 111 9.80 -28.58 -1.97
CA ARG A 111 9.54 -29.88 -1.31
C ARG A 111 8.19 -30.46 -1.72
N ASN A 112 7.14 -29.64 -1.73
CA ASN A 112 5.78 -30.08 -2.10
C ASN A 112 5.73 -30.51 -3.57
N ALA A 113 6.32 -29.72 -4.47
CA ALA A 113 6.40 -30.06 -5.89
C ALA A 113 7.22 -31.34 -6.14
N ALA A 114 8.32 -31.53 -5.41
CA ALA A 114 9.07 -32.79 -5.48
C ALA A 114 8.21 -33.97 -5.02
N ARG A 115 7.55 -33.88 -3.85
CA ARG A 115 6.67 -34.95 -3.33
C ARG A 115 5.57 -35.33 -4.33
N ALA A 116 4.87 -34.35 -4.90
CA ALA A 116 3.85 -34.58 -5.91
C ALA A 116 4.41 -35.36 -7.12
N ARG A 117 5.62 -35.03 -7.59
CA ARG A 117 6.28 -35.78 -8.68
C ARG A 117 6.61 -37.23 -8.34
N TRP A 118 6.95 -37.53 -7.08
CA TRP A 118 7.23 -38.89 -6.65
C TRP A 118 5.95 -39.70 -6.41
N GLU A 119 4.86 -39.04 -6.02
CA GLU A 119 3.54 -39.66 -5.86
C GLU A 119 2.91 -39.99 -7.21
N ASP A 120 3.04 -39.10 -8.22
CA ASP A 120 2.57 -39.35 -9.60
C ASP A 120 3.35 -40.46 -10.33
N ALA A 121 4.57 -40.79 -9.85
CA ALA A 121 5.43 -41.79 -10.45
C ALA A 121 5.24 -43.21 -9.88
N ARG A 122 4.30 -43.40 -8.94
CA ARG A 122 3.95 -44.70 -8.33
C ARG A 122 2.64 -45.23 -8.89
#